data_AF-A0A925ES61-F1
#
_entry.id   AF-A0A925ES61-F1
#
_cell.length_a   1.000
_cell.length_b   1.000
_cell.length_c   1.000
_cell.angle_alpha   90.00
_cell.angle_beta   90.00
_cell.angle_gamma   90.00
#
_symmetry.space_group_name_H-M   'P 1'
#
loop_
_entity.id
_entity.type
_entity.pdbx_description
1 polymer ?
#
loop_
_entity_poly.entity_id
_entity_poly.type
_entity_poly.pdbx_seq_one_letter_code
_entity_poly.pdbx_strand_id
1 'polypeptide(L)'
;MLRRQFTTQAIFASLGWAFASLPARADLEVPLEPFLPIPGWLGFATVVGKKPQRFTWSPRHPKAQVVIPDQEQFWLKSSVGTKLIAIDSTGSAGVNSLGFSEQRYGCEGNTMGMAGFSGSRTLREGPVWLLPGDSTARVFAVPVTEKSTGKPQSSVRTWSIGSYNLTLRKTAAYAVKLDTAFGGRTLLSEPLKVLDIAGAENQPVNLPKLFAPNSLQPGIPRPIAAFQMGFGAPLAIILWIPGFEGNDFQLLLAESTQARRIDAAYFYSCAF
;
A
#
# COMPACT_ATOMS: atom_id res chain seq x y z
N MET A 1 18.78 -61.95 -38.51
CA MET A 1 19.81 -61.01 -38.99
C MET A 1 19.48 -59.62 -38.45
N LEU A 2 20.14 -59.20 -37.37
CA LEU A 2 21.14 -58.10 -37.34
C LEU A 2 20.57 -56.75 -37.80
N ARG A 3 20.18 -55.89 -36.84
CA ARG A 3 21.00 -54.81 -36.21
C ARG A 3 20.86 -53.47 -36.95
N ARG A 4 20.20 -52.49 -36.33
CA ARG A 4 20.84 -51.32 -35.67
C ARG A 4 19.76 -50.30 -35.27
N GLN A 5 19.65 -50.13 -33.95
CA GLN A 5 19.05 -48.98 -33.31
C GLN A 5 19.98 -47.77 -33.53
N PHE A 6 19.41 -46.61 -33.87
CA PHE A 6 20.08 -45.33 -33.69
C PHE A 6 19.36 -44.56 -32.60
N THR A 7 20.06 -44.48 -31.49
CA THR A 7 19.78 -43.70 -30.28
C THR A 7 20.18 -42.26 -30.54
N THR A 8 19.24 -41.32 -30.48
CA THR A 8 19.58 -39.89 -30.33
C THR A 8 19.52 -39.56 -28.86
N GLN A 9 20.69 -39.55 -28.20
CA GLN A 9 20.87 -39.02 -26.86
C GLN A 9 20.75 -37.49 -26.93
N ALA A 10 19.70 -36.93 -26.34
CA ALA A 10 19.69 -35.52 -25.96
C ALA A 10 20.33 -35.37 -24.59
N ILE A 11 21.49 -34.72 -24.57
CA ILE A 11 22.24 -34.33 -23.39
C ILE A 11 21.44 -33.25 -22.65
N PHE A 12 20.71 -33.62 -21.60
CA PHE A 12 20.25 -32.65 -20.60
C PHE A 12 21.39 -32.39 -19.63
N ALA A 13 22.21 -31.39 -19.98
CA ALA A 13 23.16 -30.81 -19.05
C ALA A 13 22.37 -30.11 -17.93
N SER A 14 22.69 -30.54 -16.72
CA SER A 14 22.29 -30.00 -15.43
C SER A 14 22.46 -28.48 -15.35
N LEU A 15 21.36 -27.76 -15.20
CA LEU A 15 21.31 -26.54 -14.40
C LEU A 15 20.39 -26.85 -13.22
N GLY A 16 20.98 -27.45 -12.19
CA GLY A 16 20.36 -27.55 -10.88
C GLY A 16 20.18 -26.14 -10.37
N TRP A 17 18.97 -25.62 -10.48
CA TRP A 17 18.55 -24.48 -9.69
C TRP A 17 18.54 -24.98 -8.24
N ALA A 18 19.62 -24.66 -7.53
CA ALA A 18 19.61 -24.69 -6.08
C ALA A 18 18.55 -23.67 -5.65
N PHE A 19 17.30 -24.12 -5.51
CA PHE A 19 16.38 -23.47 -4.62
C PHE A 19 17.05 -23.53 -3.27
N ALA A 20 17.62 -22.41 -2.83
CA ALA A 20 17.94 -22.22 -1.43
C ALA A 20 16.65 -22.58 -0.68
N SER A 21 16.70 -23.69 0.05
CA SER A 21 15.67 -24.09 0.97
C SER A 21 15.43 -22.90 1.90
N LEU A 22 14.26 -22.27 1.79
CA LEU A 22 13.81 -21.26 2.74
C LEU A 22 13.96 -21.90 4.14
N PRO A 23 14.65 -21.25 5.09
CA PRO A 23 14.74 -21.78 6.44
C PRO A 23 13.34 -22.04 6.98
N ALA A 24 13.19 -23.13 7.74
CA ALA A 24 11.93 -23.53 8.32
C ALA A 24 11.28 -22.35 9.09
N ARG A 25 9.97 -22.20 8.91
CA ARG A 25 9.04 -21.14 9.39
C ARG A 25 9.01 -20.86 10.92
N ALA A 26 9.96 -21.36 11.71
CA ALA A 26 9.77 -21.52 13.16
C ALA A 26 10.18 -20.33 14.07
N ASP A 27 11.11 -19.46 13.68
CA ASP A 27 11.75 -18.54 14.65
C ASP A 27 11.79 -17.05 14.25
N LEU A 28 10.89 -16.58 13.37
CA LEU A 28 10.88 -15.17 13.00
C LEU A 28 10.16 -14.32 14.06
N GLU A 29 10.91 -13.39 14.69
CA GLU A 29 10.39 -12.43 15.68
C GLU A 29 9.40 -11.43 15.06
N VAL A 30 9.46 -11.24 13.74
CA VAL A 30 8.53 -10.42 12.95
C VAL A 30 7.98 -11.22 11.77
N PRO A 31 6.79 -10.89 11.24
CA PRO A 31 6.24 -11.57 10.05
C PRO A 31 7.18 -11.52 8.84
N LEU A 32 6.91 -12.32 7.81
CA LEU A 32 7.60 -12.12 6.54
C LEU A 32 7.16 -10.80 5.88
N GLU A 33 8.08 -10.20 5.15
CA GLU A 33 7.87 -8.92 4.47
C GLU A 33 7.11 -9.14 3.15
N PRO A 34 5.87 -8.63 3.02
CA PRO A 34 4.99 -9.02 1.92
C PRO A 34 5.30 -8.32 0.58
N PHE A 35 6.13 -7.27 0.59
CA PHE A 35 6.29 -6.36 -0.55
C PHE A 35 7.65 -6.42 -1.24
N LEU A 36 8.35 -7.56 -1.16
CA LEU A 36 9.62 -7.74 -1.84
C LEU A 36 9.52 -7.35 -3.34
N PRO A 37 10.49 -6.58 -3.87
CA PRO A 37 11.82 -6.32 -3.30
C PRO A 37 11.88 -5.16 -2.29
N ILE A 38 10.77 -4.50 -1.93
CA ILE A 38 10.75 -3.43 -0.93
C ILE A 38 10.58 -4.02 0.47
N PRO A 39 11.65 -4.18 1.26
CA PRO A 39 11.55 -4.62 2.62
C PRO A 39 10.61 -3.76 3.47
N GLY A 40 9.92 -4.40 4.39
CA GLY A 40 9.05 -3.79 5.38
C GLY A 40 7.57 -4.01 5.17
N TRP A 41 6.79 -3.26 5.95
CA TRP A 41 5.34 -3.35 6.02
C TRP A 41 4.69 -1.98 5.86
N LEU A 42 3.47 -1.99 5.36
CA LEU A 42 2.61 -0.83 5.30
C LEU A 42 1.84 -0.72 6.62
N GLY A 43 2.17 0.30 7.41
CA GLY A 43 1.40 0.72 8.57
C GLY A 43 0.70 2.05 8.33
N PHE A 44 -0.07 2.49 9.33
CA PHE A 44 -0.84 3.72 9.29
C PHE A 44 -0.72 4.45 10.62
N ALA A 45 -0.32 5.72 10.57
CA ALA A 45 -0.23 6.57 11.74
C ALA A 45 -1.64 6.84 12.29
N THR A 46 -1.80 6.64 13.60
CA THR A 46 -3.09 6.79 14.28
C THR A 46 -3.36 8.24 14.62
N VAL A 47 -4.65 8.59 14.73
CA VAL A 47 -5.07 9.91 15.20
C VAL A 47 -5.23 9.90 16.71
N VAL A 48 -4.44 10.74 17.39
CA VAL A 48 -4.46 10.89 18.85
C VAL A 48 -5.55 11.86 19.30
N GLY A 49 -6.39 11.44 20.25
CA GLY A 49 -7.39 12.27 20.91
C GLY A 49 -8.53 12.73 20.00
N LYS A 50 -9.15 13.88 20.30
CA LYS A 50 -10.31 14.43 19.55
C LYS A 50 -9.91 15.27 18.33
N LYS A 51 -8.67 15.16 17.84
CA LYS A 51 -8.24 15.93 16.66
C LYS A 51 -9.06 15.51 15.43
N PRO A 52 -9.39 16.47 14.54
CA PRO A 52 -10.03 16.15 13.27
C PRO A 52 -9.08 15.28 12.45
N GLN A 53 -9.63 14.23 11.83
CA GLN A 53 -8.87 13.34 10.96
C GLN A 53 -8.71 14.00 9.60
N ARG A 54 -7.50 13.98 9.05
CA ARG A 54 -7.22 14.32 7.66
C ARG A 54 -7.86 13.34 6.69
N PHE A 55 -7.93 12.07 7.07
CA PHE A 55 -8.58 11.02 6.29
C PHE A 55 -9.68 10.35 7.09
N THR A 56 -10.82 10.09 6.45
CA THR A 56 -11.98 9.44 7.07
C THR A 56 -11.69 8.01 7.53
N TRP A 57 -10.69 7.35 6.92
CA TRP A 57 -10.25 6.01 7.27
C TRP A 57 -9.12 5.97 8.32
N SER A 58 -8.63 7.12 8.79
CA SER A 58 -7.45 7.07 9.67
C SER A 58 -7.76 6.31 10.96
N PRO A 59 -6.95 5.30 11.31
CA PRO A 59 -7.20 4.50 12.51
C PRO A 59 -7.03 5.33 13.77
N ARG A 60 -7.75 4.91 14.82
CA ARG A 60 -7.61 5.41 16.18
C ARG A 60 -7.14 4.25 17.04
N HIS A 61 -6.17 4.51 17.91
CA HIS A 61 -5.68 3.52 18.85
C HIS A 61 -5.35 4.22 20.18
N PRO A 62 -5.70 3.65 21.34
CA PRO A 62 -5.48 4.32 22.63
C PRO A 62 -4.01 4.54 22.98
N LYS A 63 -3.12 3.61 22.61
CA LYS A 63 -1.68 3.63 22.93
C LYS A 63 -0.72 3.67 21.74
N ALA A 64 -1.13 3.13 20.57
CA ALA A 64 -0.27 3.04 19.41
C ALA A 64 -0.25 4.35 18.61
N GLN A 65 0.91 4.71 18.10
CA GLN A 65 1.13 5.78 17.12
C GLN A 65 1.06 5.27 15.68
N VAL A 66 1.34 4.00 15.45
CA VAL A 66 1.20 3.31 14.16
C VAL A 66 0.45 2.02 14.37
N VAL A 67 -0.39 1.64 13.42
CA VAL A 67 -1.00 0.32 13.37
C VAL A 67 -0.79 -0.35 12.02
N ILE A 68 -0.69 -1.67 12.01
CA ILE A 68 -0.85 -2.50 10.81
C ILE A 68 -2.15 -3.30 10.97
N PRO A 69 -3.11 -3.20 10.03
CA PRO A 69 -4.26 -4.10 9.98
C PRO A 69 -3.77 -5.54 9.81
N ASP A 70 -4.18 -6.44 10.70
CA ASP A 70 -3.61 -7.78 10.77
C ASP A 70 -4.71 -8.83 10.91
N GLN A 71 -5.53 -8.96 9.86
CA GLN A 71 -6.66 -9.90 9.85
C GLN A 71 -6.22 -11.37 9.96
N GLU A 72 -5.08 -11.69 9.37
CA GLU A 72 -4.48 -13.03 9.44
C GLU A 72 -3.60 -13.24 10.68
N GLN A 73 -3.55 -12.23 11.57
CA GLN A 73 -2.90 -12.30 12.88
C GLN A 73 -1.41 -12.68 12.81
N PHE A 74 -0.71 -12.25 11.76
CA PHE A 74 0.70 -12.54 11.55
C PHE A 74 1.58 -11.99 12.68
N TRP A 75 1.20 -10.86 13.27
CA TRP A 75 1.94 -10.18 14.33
C TRP A 75 1.65 -10.74 15.73
N LEU A 76 0.76 -11.72 15.89
CA LEU A 76 0.53 -12.37 17.19
C LEU A 76 1.81 -13.00 17.78
N LYS A 77 2.74 -13.43 16.92
CA LYS A 77 3.99 -14.06 17.33
C LYS A 77 5.09 -13.06 17.68
N SER A 78 4.90 -11.79 17.34
CA SER A 78 5.91 -10.76 17.62
C SER A 78 5.92 -10.35 19.07
N SER A 79 7.12 -10.27 19.64
CA SER A 79 7.30 -9.87 21.03
C SER A 79 6.91 -8.40 21.23
N VAL A 80 6.29 -8.10 22.38
CA VAL A 80 6.12 -6.72 22.82
C VAL A 80 7.52 -6.12 23.05
N GLY A 81 7.73 -4.90 22.58
CA GLY A 81 9.03 -4.23 22.66
C GLY A 81 9.95 -4.48 21.46
N THR A 82 9.60 -5.37 20.52
CA THR A 82 10.35 -5.53 19.26
C THR A 82 10.50 -4.18 18.57
N LYS A 83 11.74 -3.84 18.19
CA LYS A 83 12.11 -2.52 17.65
C LYS A 83 11.93 -2.50 16.13
N LEU A 84 11.31 -1.44 15.64
CA LEU A 84 11.17 -1.15 14.20
C LEU A 84 11.52 0.31 13.93
N ILE A 85 11.71 0.61 12.65
CA ILE A 85 11.88 1.97 12.14
C ILE A 85 10.62 2.34 11.36
N ALA A 86 9.89 3.35 11.83
CA ALA A 86 8.76 3.95 11.12
C ALA A 86 9.24 5.11 10.25
N ILE A 87 8.76 5.17 9.01
CA ILE A 87 9.08 6.22 8.04
C ILE A 87 7.77 6.83 7.54
N ASP A 88 7.60 8.12 7.73
CA ASP A 88 6.47 8.89 7.22
C ASP A 88 6.96 10.06 6.35
N SER A 89 6.03 10.90 5.88
CA SER A 89 6.38 12.08 5.08
C SER A 89 7.23 13.14 5.81
N THR A 90 7.48 13.00 7.11
CA THR A 90 8.25 13.95 7.94
C THR A 90 9.63 13.42 8.33
N GLY A 91 9.88 12.11 8.14
CA GLY A 91 11.16 11.47 8.40
C GLY A 91 11.01 10.11 9.06
N SER A 92 12.11 9.59 9.59
CA SER A 92 12.13 8.32 10.33
C SER A 92 11.93 8.52 11.83
N ALA A 93 11.49 7.47 12.52
CA ALA A 93 11.39 7.40 13.98
C ALA A 93 11.54 5.93 14.42
N GLY A 94 12.21 5.70 15.54
CA GLY A 94 12.16 4.39 16.19
C GLY A 94 10.78 4.16 16.82
N VAL A 95 10.23 2.97 16.62
CA VAL A 95 8.99 2.52 17.26
C VAL A 95 9.16 1.13 17.87
N ASN A 96 8.36 0.81 18.88
CA ASN A 96 8.37 -0.47 19.57
C ASN A 96 6.99 -1.12 19.47
N SER A 97 6.96 -2.41 19.16
CA SER A 97 5.75 -3.23 19.15
C SER A 97 5.03 -3.15 20.50
N LEU A 98 3.73 -2.93 20.46
CA LEU A 98 2.80 -3.08 21.58
C LEU A 98 2.09 -4.45 21.54
N GLY A 99 2.42 -5.28 20.54
CA GLY A 99 1.72 -6.52 20.24
C GLY A 99 0.44 -6.30 19.43
N PHE A 100 -0.25 -7.41 19.20
CA PHE A 100 -1.54 -7.46 18.53
C PHE A 100 -2.68 -7.16 19.52
N SER A 101 -3.72 -6.47 19.05
CA SER A 101 -4.95 -6.28 19.81
C SER A 101 -6.15 -5.99 18.91
N GLU A 102 -7.34 -6.39 19.35
CA GLU A 102 -8.60 -5.99 18.73
C GLU A 102 -8.93 -4.54 19.08
N GLN A 103 -9.06 -3.70 18.06
CA GLN A 103 -9.33 -2.27 18.22
C GLN A 103 -10.65 -1.90 17.55
N ARG A 104 -11.41 -1.00 18.19
CA ARG A 104 -12.63 -0.46 17.58
C ARG A 104 -12.28 0.28 16.30
N TYR A 105 -12.91 -0.10 15.19
CA TYR A 105 -12.67 0.52 13.90
C TYR A 105 -13.89 0.33 12.98
N GLY A 106 -14.17 1.34 12.15
CA GLY A 106 -15.32 1.34 11.27
C GLY A 106 -16.62 1.65 12.02
N CYS A 107 -17.60 0.75 11.89
CA CYS A 107 -18.95 0.96 12.41
C CYS A 107 -19.05 0.75 13.92
N GLU A 108 -20.16 1.20 14.50
CA GLU A 108 -20.44 1.00 15.92
C GLU A 108 -20.40 -0.49 16.29
N GLY A 109 -19.68 -0.81 17.37
CA GLY A 109 -19.53 -2.18 17.86
C GLY A 109 -18.46 -3.03 17.14
N ASN A 110 -17.99 -2.64 15.95
CA ASN A 110 -17.04 -3.44 15.19
C ASN A 110 -15.60 -3.28 15.70
N THR A 111 -14.86 -4.38 15.65
CA THR A 111 -13.42 -4.42 15.95
C THR A 111 -12.63 -4.91 14.76
N MET A 112 -11.34 -4.58 14.76
CA MET A 112 -10.36 -5.05 13.81
C MET A 112 -9.07 -5.39 14.55
N GLY A 113 -8.50 -6.54 14.21
CA GLY A 113 -7.16 -6.93 14.63
C GLY A 113 -6.11 -5.96 14.11
N MET A 114 -5.33 -5.38 15.03
CA MET A 114 -4.26 -4.44 14.70
C MET A 114 -2.99 -4.78 15.47
N ALA A 115 -1.87 -4.84 14.76
CA ALA A 115 -0.54 -4.76 15.38
C ALA A 115 -0.25 -3.30 15.72
N GLY A 116 -0.06 -2.97 16.99
CA GLY A 116 0.17 -1.61 17.45
C GLY A 116 1.65 -1.31 17.68
N PHE A 117 2.10 -0.09 17.38
CA PHE A 117 3.47 0.35 17.62
C PHE A 117 3.49 1.72 18.30
N SER A 118 4.37 1.89 19.28
CA SER A 118 4.56 3.14 20.03
C SER A 118 5.92 3.76 19.75
N GLY A 119 6.02 5.08 19.76
CA GLY A 119 7.27 5.82 19.60
C GLY A 119 7.27 7.11 20.42
N SER A 120 8.44 7.73 20.54
CA SER A 120 8.59 9.01 21.27
C SER A 120 8.16 10.21 20.43
N ARG A 121 8.21 10.09 19.09
CA ARG A 121 7.84 11.14 18.14
C ARG A 121 6.47 10.87 17.54
N THR A 122 5.58 11.86 17.59
CA THR A 122 4.31 11.81 16.86
C THR A 122 4.56 11.76 15.35
N LEU A 123 3.98 10.76 14.69
CA LEU A 123 4.00 10.60 13.24
C LEU A 123 2.84 11.37 12.60
N ARG A 124 3.01 11.79 11.35
CA ARG A 124 1.97 12.44 10.58
C ARG A 124 0.92 11.41 10.18
N GLU A 125 -0.35 11.76 10.39
CA GLU A 125 -1.49 10.97 9.94
C GLU A 125 -1.37 10.58 8.45
N GLY A 126 -1.54 9.28 8.18
CA GLY A 126 -1.44 8.68 6.86
C GLY A 126 -0.63 7.38 6.85
N PRO A 127 -0.21 6.91 5.66
CA PRO A 127 0.64 5.74 5.52
C PRO A 127 2.03 5.94 6.14
N VAL A 128 2.54 4.87 6.75
CA VAL A 128 3.87 4.78 7.34
C VAL A 128 4.52 3.50 6.84
N TRP A 129 5.76 3.59 6.39
CA TRP A 129 6.55 2.41 6.05
C TRP A 129 7.31 1.93 7.29
N LEU A 130 7.15 0.67 7.66
CA LEU A 130 7.81 0.06 8.82
C LEU A 130 8.91 -0.88 8.34
N LEU A 131 10.13 -0.69 8.85
CA LEU A 131 11.27 -1.57 8.59
C LEU A 131 11.68 -2.32 9.86
N PRO A 132 12.32 -3.50 9.73
CA PRO A 132 13.03 -4.14 10.84
C PRO A 132 13.98 -3.16 11.54
N GLY A 133 14.11 -3.25 12.87
CA GLY A 133 14.92 -2.32 13.66
C GLY A 133 16.42 -2.36 13.34
N ASP A 134 16.90 -3.48 12.80
CA ASP A 134 18.27 -3.73 12.33
C ASP A 134 18.43 -3.53 10.82
N SER A 135 17.39 -3.05 10.13
CA SER A 135 17.41 -2.89 8.68
C SER A 135 18.49 -1.91 8.23
N THR A 136 19.30 -2.33 7.26
CA THR A 136 20.25 -1.46 6.55
C THR A 136 19.61 -0.79 5.33
N ALA A 137 18.32 -1.06 5.05
CA ALA A 137 17.62 -0.52 3.90
C ALA A 137 17.44 1.00 4.04
N ARG A 138 17.77 1.73 2.98
CA ARG A 138 17.60 3.19 2.94
C ARG A 138 16.25 3.53 2.32
N VAL A 139 15.19 3.53 3.13
CA VAL A 139 13.86 3.95 2.65
C VAL A 139 13.61 5.41 3.03
N PHE A 140 13.07 6.19 2.10
CA PHE A 140 12.66 7.57 2.35
C PHE A 140 11.32 7.88 1.70
N ALA A 141 10.55 8.78 2.34
CA ALA A 141 9.29 9.24 1.78
C ALA A 141 9.54 10.16 0.57
N VAL A 142 8.75 9.95 -0.48
CA VAL A 142 8.76 10.79 -1.68
C VAL A 142 7.49 11.64 -1.70
N PRO A 143 7.60 12.96 -1.93
CA PRO A 143 6.43 13.82 -2.01
C PRO A 143 5.45 13.36 -3.10
N VAL A 144 4.16 13.27 -2.74
CA VAL A 144 3.05 13.07 -3.67
C VAL A 144 2.36 14.42 -3.86
N THR A 145 2.53 15.03 -5.03
CA THR A 145 2.02 16.37 -5.31
C THR A 145 1.09 16.32 -6.49
N GLU A 146 -0.17 16.72 -6.30
CA GLU A 146 -1.07 16.92 -7.42
C GLU A 146 -0.63 18.12 -8.26
N LYS A 147 -0.50 17.91 -9.58
CA LYS A 147 -0.24 18.98 -10.52
C LYS A 147 -1.52 19.78 -10.71
N SER A 148 -1.59 20.94 -10.06
CA SER A 148 -2.68 21.89 -10.29
C SER A 148 -2.45 22.63 -11.62
N THR A 149 -3.46 22.67 -12.48
CA THR A 149 -3.51 23.54 -13.66
C THR A 149 -4.22 24.87 -13.37
N GLY A 150 -4.40 25.24 -12.09
CA GLY A 150 -5.10 26.47 -11.67
C GLY A 150 -6.63 26.43 -11.78
N LYS A 151 -7.20 25.50 -12.56
CA LYS A 151 -8.65 25.21 -12.63
C LYS A 151 -8.90 23.72 -12.41
N PRO A 152 -9.94 23.32 -11.64
CA PRO A 152 -10.31 21.92 -11.48
C PRO A 152 -10.62 21.29 -12.83
N GLN A 153 -9.87 20.26 -13.22
CA GLN A 153 -10.07 19.57 -14.48
C GLN A 153 -11.11 18.46 -14.32
N SER A 154 -12.17 18.51 -15.13
CA SER A 154 -13.29 17.57 -15.07
C SER A 154 -12.94 16.18 -15.63
N SER A 155 -11.91 16.10 -16.47
CA SER A 155 -11.57 14.91 -17.27
C SER A 155 -10.22 14.28 -16.95
N VAL A 156 -9.35 14.95 -16.19
CA VAL A 156 -8.04 14.42 -15.85
C VAL A 156 -7.52 14.98 -14.52
N ARG A 157 -6.77 14.16 -13.77
CA ARG A 157 -5.95 14.58 -12.62
C ARG A 157 -4.59 13.92 -12.73
N THR A 158 -3.54 14.64 -12.38
CA THR A 158 -2.17 14.12 -12.43
C THR A 158 -1.43 14.40 -11.14
N TRP A 159 -0.68 13.42 -10.65
CA TRP A 159 0.20 13.53 -9.50
C TRP A 159 1.65 13.34 -9.94
N SER A 160 2.53 14.19 -9.45
CA SER A 160 3.98 14.05 -9.54
C SER A 160 4.49 13.34 -8.29
N ILE A 161 5.30 12.30 -8.47
CA ILE A 161 5.86 11.48 -7.39
C ILE A 161 7.31 11.15 -7.73
N GLY A 162 8.24 11.98 -7.27
CA GLY A 162 9.62 11.94 -7.74
C GLY A 162 9.68 12.05 -9.27
N SER A 163 10.31 11.07 -9.93
CA SER A 163 10.41 10.99 -11.39
C SER A 163 9.19 10.36 -12.08
N TYR A 164 8.16 9.96 -11.33
CA TYR A 164 6.97 9.31 -11.84
C TYR A 164 5.79 10.27 -11.92
N ASN A 165 4.88 10.01 -12.87
CA ASN A 165 3.58 10.64 -12.93
C ASN A 165 2.47 9.59 -12.86
N LEU A 166 1.47 9.82 -12.02
CA LEU A 166 0.20 9.11 -12.06
C LEU A 166 -0.86 10.00 -12.66
N THR A 167 -1.59 9.52 -13.67
CA THR A 167 -2.66 10.26 -14.32
C THR A 167 -3.94 9.45 -14.25
N LEU A 168 -4.98 10.02 -13.66
CA LEU A 168 -6.35 9.53 -13.77
C LEU A 168 -7.07 10.31 -14.85
N ARG A 169 -7.59 9.61 -15.87
CA ARG A 169 -8.36 10.19 -16.97
C ARG A 169 -9.76 9.63 -17.00
N LYS A 170 -10.79 10.47 -17.02
CA LYS A 170 -12.18 10.04 -17.22
C LYS A 170 -12.34 9.51 -18.64
N THR A 171 -12.83 8.28 -18.77
CA THR A 171 -13.06 7.62 -20.07
C THR A 171 -14.54 7.42 -20.36
N ALA A 172 -15.38 7.33 -19.32
CA ALA A 172 -16.84 7.30 -19.44
C ALA A 172 -17.49 7.93 -18.20
N ALA A 173 -18.83 7.92 -18.12
CA ALA A 173 -19.57 8.45 -16.96
C ALA A 173 -19.12 7.81 -15.64
N TYR A 174 -18.90 6.49 -15.62
CA TYR A 174 -18.55 5.69 -14.45
C TYR A 174 -17.16 5.04 -14.55
N ALA A 175 -16.34 5.47 -15.50
CA ALA A 175 -15.04 4.85 -15.77
C ALA A 175 -13.93 5.89 -15.89
N VAL A 176 -12.76 5.49 -15.37
CA VAL A 176 -11.50 6.20 -15.54
C VAL A 176 -10.44 5.25 -16.05
N LYS A 177 -9.30 5.80 -16.41
CA LYS A 177 -8.07 5.08 -16.69
C LYS A 177 -6.97 5.62 -15.80
N LEU A 178 -6.24 4.73 -15.13
CA LEU A 178 -5.05 5.06 -14.35
C LEU A 178 -3.82 4.74 -15.21
N ASP A 179 -3.08 5.78 -15.57
CA ASP A 179 -1.79 5.67 -16.25
C ASP A 179 -0.67 5.99 -15.26
N THR A 180 0.37 5.17 -15.24
CA THR A 180 1.63 5.43 -14.51
C THR A 180 2.74 5.60 -15.52
N ALA A 181 3.48 6.69 -15.47
CA ALA A 181 4.53 6.99 -16.43
C ALA A 181 5.85 7.38 -15.76
N PHE A 182 6.97 6.99 -16.38
CA PHE A 182 8.33 7.33 -16.00
C PHE A 182 9.09 7.84 -17.23
N GLY A 183 9.71 9.02 -17.14
CA GLY A 183 10.45 9.61 -18.26
C GLY A 183 9.59 9.80 -19.53
N GLY A 184 8.28 10.03 -19.38
CA GLY A 184 7.33 10.17 -20.50
C GLY A 184 6.83 8.85 -21.10
N ARG A 185 7.38 7.69 -20.69
CA ARG A 185 6.88 6.38 -21.09
C ARG A 185 5.86 5.86 -20.10
N THR A 186 4.71 5.40 -20.60
CA THR A 186 3.71 4.68 -19.79
C THR A 186 4.23 3.30 -19.39
N LEU A 187 4.26 3.04 -18.08
CA LEU A 187 4.66 1.77 -17.47
C LEU A 187 3.47 0.88 -17.13
N LEU A 188 2.35 1.49 -16.75
CA LEU A 188 1.09 0.81 -16.42
C LEU A 188 -0.08 1.65 -16.93
N SER A 189 -1.13 0.98 -17.39
CA SER A 189 -2.30 1.60 -17.97
C SER A 189 -3.53 0.72 -17.71
N GLU A 190 -4.33 1.07 -16.70
CA GLU A 190 -5.42 0.23 -16.22
C GLU A 190 -6.77 0.95 -16.31
N PRO A 191 -7.81 0.31 -16.89
CA PRO A 191 -9.16 0.81 -16.77
C PRO A 191 -9.70 0.55 -15.36
N LEU A 192 -10.38 1.53 -14.79
CA LEU A 192 -11.02 1.46 -13.47
C LEU A 192 -12.46 1.94 -13.58
N LYS A 193 -13.31 1.40 -12.74
CA LYS A 193 -14.74 1.71 -12.70
C LYS A 193 -15.17 2.02 -11.28
N VAL A 194 -16.21 2.83 -11.17
CA VAL A 194 -16.95 2.94 -9.92
C VAL A 194 -17.55 1.56 -9.61
N LEU A 195 -17.39 1.11 -8.35
CA LEU A 195 -18.01 -0.13 -7.88
C LEU A 195 -19.53 0.05 -7.81
N ASP A 196 -20.29 -1.02 -7.97
CA ASP A 196 -21.76 -1.02 -7.85
C ASP A 196 -22.15 -1.91 -6.66
N ILE A 197 -22.97 -1.38 -5.74
CA ILE A 197 -23.54 -2.14 -4.60
C ILE A 197 -25.04 -1.84 -4.54
N ALA A 198 -25.84 -2.89 -4.35
CA ALA A 198 -27.27 -2.78 -4.21
C ALA A 198 -27.63 -1.83 -3.03
N GLY A 199 -28.33 -0.74 -3.35
CA GLY A 199 -28.76 0.27 -2.37
C GLY A 199 -27.84 1.49 -2.25
N ALA A 200 -26.66 1.49 -2.86
CA ALA A 200 -25.78 2.66 -2.89
C ALA A 200 -26.05 3.54 -4.13
N GLU A 201 -25.98 4.86 -3.98
CA GLU A 201 -26.15 5.78 -5.11
C GLU A 201 -24.96 5.72 -6.07
N ASN A 202 -25.15 5.11 -7.24
CA ASN A 202 -24.16 5.11 -8.33
C ASN A 202 -24.02 6.50 -8.95
N GLN A 203 -23.15 7.33 -8.39
CA GLN A 203 -22.87 8.67 -8.91
C GLN A 203 -21.77 8.63 -10.00
N PRO A 204 -21.93 9.38 -11.12
CA PRO A 204 -20.89 9.48 -12.13
C PRO A 204 -19.56 10.01 -11.58
N VAL A 205 -18.46 9.60 -12.19
CA VAL A 205 -17.11 10.07 -11.84
C VAL A 205 -17.07 11.60 -11.94
N ASN A 206 -16.71 12.23 -10.82
CA ASN A 206 -16.51 13.66 -10.68
C ASN A 206 -15.09 13.93 -10.20
N LEU A 207 -14.12 13.97 -11.12
CA LEU A 207 -12.71 14.15 -10.80
C LEU A 207 -12.43 15.43 -9.96
N PRO A 208 -13.05 16.60 -10.23
CA PRO A 208 -12.86 17.81 -9.43
C PRO A 208 -13.23 17.65 -7.95
N LYS A 209 -14.28 16.88 -7.66
CA LYS A 209 -14.75 16.62 -6.30
C LYS A 209 -14.18 15.34 -5.71
N LEU A 210 -13.37 14.60 -6.48
CA LEU A 210 -12.81 13.33 -6.06
C LEU A 210 -12.02 13.54 -4.75
N PHE A 211 -12.50 12.91 -3.67
CA PHE A 211 -11.98 12.98 -2.30
C PHE A 211 -12.27 14.28 -1.54
N ALA A 212 -13.25 15.07 -1.96
CA ALA A 212 -13.81 16.09 -1.08
C ALA A 212 -14.47 15.40 0.15
N PRO A 213 -14.58 16.06 1.31
CA PRO A 213 -15.10 15.45 2.53
C PRO A 213 -16.46 14.75 2.37
N ASN A 214 -17.29 15.22 1.43
CA ASN A 214 -18.62 14.66 1.14
C ASN A 214 -18.72 14.07 -0.29
N SER A 215 -17.58 13.72 -0.91
CA SER A 215 -17.55 13.11 -2.24
C SER A 215 -16.45 12.06 -2.30
N LEU A 216 -16.80 10.88 -1.81
CA LEU A 216 -16.05 9.65 -2.07
C LEU A 216 -16.58 9.03 -3.37
N GLN A 217 -15.68 8.58 -4.24
CA GLN A 217 -16.05 7.79 -5.43
C GLN A 217 -15.42 6.41 -5.28
N PRO A 218 -16.21 5.42 -4.87
CA PRO A 218 -15.71 4.08 -4.65
C PRO A 218 -15.03 3.51 -5.89
N GLY A 219 -13.97 2.73 -5.70
CA GLY A 219 -13.19 2.10 -6.77
C GLY A 219 -12.22 3.03 -7.50
N ILE A 220 -12.20 4.34 -7.22
CA ILE A 220 -11.29 5.30 -7.86
C ILE A 220 -10.10 5.61 -6.92
N PRO A 221 -8.86 5.20 -7.26
CA PRO A 221 -7.69 5.33 -6.39
C PRO A 221 -7.21 6.76 -6.21
N ARG A 222 -6.63 7.05 -5.05
CA ARG A 222 -5.83 8.26 -4.76
C ARG A 222 -4.42 7.87 -4.36
N PRO A 223 -3.36 8.42 -4.98
CA PRO A 223 -2.03 8.32 -4.37
C PRO A 223 -1.99 9.18 -3.09
N ILE A 224 -1.66 8.56 -1.96
CA ILE A 224 -1.65 9.21 -0.64
C ILE A 224 -0.27 9.28 0.03
N ALA A 225 0.65 8.40 -0.37
CA ALA A 225 2.05 8.42 0.04
C ALA A 225 2.91 7.71 -1.00
N ALA A 226 4.22 7.91 -0.94
CA ALA A 226 5.17 7.12 -1.70
C ALA A 226 6.48 6.96 -0.93
N PHE A 227 7.15 5.83 -1.13
CA PHE A 227 8.39 5.46 -0.47
C PHE A 227 9.37 4.91 -1.49
N GLN A 228 10.63 5.37 -1.43
CA GLN A 228 11.68 4.96 -2.35
C GLN A 228 12.83 4.31 -1.58
N MET A 229 13.40 3.25 -2.16
CA MET A 229 14.45 2.45 -1.55
C MET A 229 15.86 2.80 -2.03
N GLY A 230 16.42 3.90 -1.57
CA GLY A 230 17.69 4.36 -2.11
C GLY A 230 17.53 4.91 -3.52
N PHE A 231 18.60 5.49 -4.06
CA PHE A 231 18.53 6.17 -5.34
C PHE A 231 18.42 5.17 -6.49
N GLY A 232 17.43 5.35 -7.36
CA GLY A 232 17.24 4.52 -8.56
C GLY A 232 16.56 3.17 -8.36
N ALA A 233 16.15 2.85 -7.13
CA ALA A 233 15.43 1.61 -6.83
C ALA A 233 13.90 1.75 -7.03
N PRO A 234 13.13 0.66 -6.88
CA PRO A 234 11.68 0.68 -7.00
C PRO A 234 11.03 1.71 -6.07
N LEU A 235 9.98 2.34 -6.56
CA LEU A 235 9.12 3.26 -5.84
C LEU A 235 7.84 2.53 -5.44
N ALA A 236 7.54 2.49 -4.14
CA ALA A 236 6.23 2.09 -3.63
C ALA A 236 5.32 3.32 -3.61
N ILE A 237 4.24 3.32 -4.39
CA ILE A 237 3.20 4.35 -4.33
C ILE A 237 1.98 3.76 -3.63
N ILE A 238 1.56 4.37 -2.53
CA ILE A 238 0.38 3.92 -1.77
C ILE A 238 -0.87 4.53 -2.40
N LEU A 239 -1.72 3.68 -2.94
CA LEU A 239 -3.03 4.03 -3.47
C LEU A 239 -4.09 3.73 -2.42
N TRP A 240 -4.83 4.75 -1.98
CA TRP A 240 -6.07 4.55 -1.24
C TRP A 240 -7.24 4.46 -2.21
N ILE A 241 -7.98 3.36 -2.14
CA ILE A 241 -9.16 3.07 -2.93
C ILE A 241 -10.34 3.04 -1.95
N PRO A 242 -11.16 4.11 -1.89
CA PRO A 242 -12.37 4.04 -1.11
C PRO A 242 -13.27 2.93 -1.68
N GLY A 243 -13.82 2.11 -0.81
CA GLY A 243 -14.95 1.23 -1.09
C GLY A 243 -16.22 1.84 -0.49
N PHE A 244 -17.34 1.17 -0.72
CA PHE A 244 -18.55 1.47 0.06
C PHE A 244 -18.42 0.89 1.47
N GLU A 245 -17.95 -0.36 1.59
CA GLU A 245 -17.82 -1.08 2.87
C GLU A 245 -16.37 -1.17 3.37
N GLY A 246 -15.54 -0.18 3.05
CA GLY A 246 -14.16 -0.18 3.51
C GLY A 246 -13.25 0.75 2.75
N ASN A 247 -11.97 0.61 3.06
CA ASN A 247 -10.88 1.35 2.45
C ASN A 247 -9.79 0.34 2.11
N ASP A 248 -9.60 0.13 0.81
CA ASP A 248 -8.53 -0.71 0.29
C ASP A 248 -7.29 0.15 0.06
N PHE A 249 -6.14 -0.41 0.37
CA PHE A 249 -4.84 0.19 0.18
C PHE A 249 -4.00 -0.75 -0.64
N GLN A 250 -3.50 -0.22 -1.74
CA GLN A 250 -2.68 -0.98 -2.65
C GLN A 250 -1.34 -0.31 -2.85
N LEU A 251 -0.32 -1.15 -3.01
CA LEU A 251 1.00 -0.74 -3.44
C LEU A 251 1.04 -0.75 -4.96
N LEU A 252 1.23 0.40 -5.59
CA LEU A 252 1.74 0.46 -6.93
C LEU A 252 3.28 0.44 -6.86
N LEU A 253 3.86 -0.73 -7.10
CA LEU A 253 5.30 -0.91 -7.18
C LEU A 253 5.76 -0.49 -8.59
N ALA A 254 6.48 0.62 -8.68
CA ALA A 254 6.96 1.19 -9.92
C ALA A 254 8.49 1.09 -10.04
N GLU A 255 8.94 0.43 -11.10
CA GLU A 255 10.32 0.33 -11.53
C GLU A 255 10.52 1.17 -12.80
N SER A 256 11.77 1.34 -13.26
CA SER A 256 12.03 2.12 -14.48
C SER A 256 11.41 1.50 -15.74
N THR A 257 11.10 0.21 -15.73
CA THR A 257 10.60 -0.57 -16.87
C THR A 257 9.18 -1.06 -16.78
N GLN A 258 8.63 -1.15 -15.59
CA GLN A 258 7.33 -1.74 -15.33
C GLN A 258 6.71 -1.15 -14.07
N ALA A 259 5.40 -1.23 -13.96
CA ALA A 259 4.73 -1.01 -12.69
C ALA A 259 3.62 -2.06 -12.50
N ARG A 260 3.38 -2.46 -11.26
CA ARG A 260 2.34 -3.44 -10.89
C ARG A 260 1.67 -3.06 -9.59
N ARG A 261 0.39 -3.42 -9.45
CA ARG A 261 -0.37 -3.25 -8.21
C ARG A 261 -0.30 -4.51 -7.36
N ILE A 262 -0.24 -4.31 -6.05
CA ILE A 262 -0.19 -5.36 -5.03
C ILE A 262 -1.15 -4.92 -3.92
N ASP A 263 -2.07 -5.80 -3.52
CA ASP A 263 -2.94 -5.53 -2.37
C ASP A 263 -2.09 -5.43 -1.10
N ALA A 264 -2.30 -4.39 -0.29
CA ALA A 264 -1.39 -4.06 0.80
C ALA A 264 -2.07 -4.02 2.17
N ALA A 265 -3.24 -3.40 2.29
CA ALA A 265 -3.99 -3.37 3.53
C ALA A 265 -5.47 -3.11 3.28
N TYR A 266 -6.32 -3.55 4.20
CA TYR A 266 -7.75 -3.29 4.16
C TYR A 266 -8.27 -2.82 5.51
N PHE A 267 -9.04 -1.74 5.48
CA PHE A 267 -9.74 -1.19 6.63
C PHE A 267 -11.25 -1.20 6.39
N TYR A 268 -11.96 -2.12 7.04
CA TYR A 268 -13.42 -2.20 7.00
C TYR A 268 -14.08 -0.96 7.60
N SER A 269 -15.06 -0.39 6.90
CA SER A 269 -15.88 0.73 7.38
C SER A 269 -17.27 0.61 6.76
N CYS A 270 -18.35 0.89 7.49
CA CYS A 270 -19.69 0.73 6.92
C CYS A 270 -19.93 1.67 5.74
N ALA A 271 -20.62 1.14 4.73
CA ALA A 271 -21.43 1.96 3.84
C ALA A 271 -22.57 2.57 4.67
N PHE A 272 -22.90 3.83 4.37
CA PHE A 272 -23.89 4.68 5.05
C PHE A 272 -25.02 3.98 5.80
#